data_AF-Q5V7Y2-F1
#
_entry.id   AF-Q5V7Y2-F1
#
_cell.length_a   1.000
_cell.length_b   1.000
_cell.length_c   1.000
_cell.angle_alpha   90.00
_cell.angle_beta   90.00
_cell.angle_gamma   90.00
#
_symmetry.space_group_name_H-M   'P 1'
#
loop_
_entity.id
_entity.type
_entity.pdbx_description
1 polymer ?
#
loop_
_entity_poly.entity_id
_entity_poly.type
_entity_poly.pdbx_seq_one_letter_code
_entity_poly.pdbx_strand_id
1 'polypeptide(L)'
;MITKTHVFEDTYFPRRLRHREAEMDFVTNAFEPVVRGQQADDILIHGPQGVGKTIFARYALNHLTQRTAVQHARIGCLGKSTAGIVRAVLEDLPGPDPHSTMPREDLCLELQERVDEPTIVVLDEADDLPFTHALDRLADVDGLSMVVVCHDDDGWLSHVNDSIRHRFVGNIVDLGTYGVDELADILEERRQVGLQPGVIDEDQLRTLADMTAGKARRAIFALRAAAELAHDRRHRQIRSEDIDDSLDRADQRLREEHLASLPFHHHVVYELVRRHGPLAPSELHDIYEKTAESLYRSTEQTPIGERARRNKLSKLEAYDLIEVLGANRHREYRVCDRAVASDLEIAPSAR
;
A
#
# COMPACT_ATOMS: atom_id res chain seq x y z
N MET A 1 -25.67 -14.89 0.44
CA MET A 1 -24.76 -15.15 1.58
C MET A 1 -24.17 -13.86 2.11
N ILE A 2 -23.54 -13.04 1.26
CA ILE A 2 -23.05 -11.71 1.64
C ILE A 2 -24.24 -10.76 1.83
N THR A 3 -24.25 -10.01 2.94
CA THR A 3 -25.24 -8.96 3.24
C THR A 3 -24.69 -7.56 3.00
N LYS A 4 -23.38 -7.35 3.21
CA LYS A 4 -22.70 -6.07 3.01
C LYS A 4 -21.32 -6.29 2.38
N THR A 5 -21.20 -6.02 1.08
CA THR A 5 -19.95 -6.23 0.34
C THR A 5 -18.82 -5.29 0.79
N HIS A 6 -19.14 -4.03 1.07
CA HIS A 6 -18.14 -3.01 1.47
C HIS A 6 -17.35 -3.37 2.74
N VAL A 7 -17.81 -4.32 3.55
CA VAL A 7 -17.09 -4.79 4.75
C VAL A 7 -15.81 -5.54 4.39
N PHE A 8 -15.76 -6.10 3.18
CA PHE A 8 -14.65 -6.89 2.66
C PHE A 8 -13.79 -6.12 1.66
N GLU A 9 -14.00 -4.81 1.51
CA GLU A 9 -13.20 -3.95 0.64
C GLU A 9 -12.03 -3.35 1.43
N ASP A 10 -10.92 -3.06 0.75
CA ASP A 10 -9.70 -2.51 1.38
C ASP A 10 -9.92 -1.13 2.01
N THR A 11 -10.91 -0.38 1.53
CA THR A 11 -11.29 0.93 2.05
C THR A 11 -12.03 0.85 3.39
N TYR A 12 -12.52 -0.34 3.77
CA TYR A 12 -13.30 -0.54 4.99
C TYR A 12 -12.50 -0.19 6.24
N PHE A 13 -12.98 0.81 6.96
CA PHE A 13 -12.44 1.17 8.26
C PHE A 13 -13.24 0.45 9.36
N PRO A 14 -12.66 -0.54 10.07
CA PRO A 14 -13.38 -1.25 11.12
C PRO A 14 -13.76 -0.30 12.26
N ARG A 15 -14.56 -0.80 13.22
CA ARG A 15 -14.89 -0.04 14.45
C ARG A 15 -13.80 -0.15 15.52
N ARG A 16 -13.08 -1.27 15.54
CA ARG A 16 -11.96 -1.53 16.44
C ARG A 16 -10.82 -2.15 15.64
N LEU A 17 -9.60 -1.79 16.01
CA LEU A 17 -8.40 -2.46 15.54
C LEU A 17 -8.03 -3.50 16.59
N ARG A 18 -7.97 -4.77 16.19
CA ARG A 18 -7.71 -5.91 17.08
C ARG A 18 -6.23 -6.29 17.04
N HIS A 19 -5.70 -6.76 18.17
CA HIS A 19 -4.36 -7.34 18.30
C HIS A 19 -3.24 -6.37 17.91
N ARG A 20 -3.47 -5.08 18.11
CA ARG A 20 -2.53 -3.96 17.82
C ARG A 20 -2.53 -2.91 18.93
N GLU A 21 -3.02 -3.29 20.10
CA GLU A 21 -3.22 -2.37 21.23
C GLU A 21 -1.89 -1.81 21.73
N ALA A 22 -0.85 -2.66 21.85
CA ALA A 22 0.47 -2.22 22.32
C ALA A 22 1.15 -1.25 21.35
N GLU A 23 1.08 -1.52 20.05
CA GLU A 23 1.60 -0.64 19.01
C GLU A 23 0.81 0.67 18.94
N MET A 24 -0.51 0.61 19.13
CA MET A 24 -1.35 1.81 19.16
C MET A 24 -1.04 2.69 20.38
N ASP A 25 -0.80 2.09 21.54
CA ASP A 25 -0.37 2.79 22.76
C ASP A 25 0.98 3.48 22.53
N PHE A 26 1.92 2.79 21.88
CA PHE A 26 3.22 3.37 21.51
C PHE A 26 3.06 4.64 20.66
N VAL A 27 2.32 4.54 19.56
CA VAL A 27 2.10 5.67 18.64
C VAL A 27 1.34 6.81 19.31
N THR A 28 0.33 6.49 20.13
CA THR A 28 -0.43 7.51 20.85
C THR A 28 0.45 8.27 21.84
N ASN A 29 1.40 7.58 22.51
CA ASN A 29 2.36 8.23 23.41
C ASN A 29 3.30 9.16 22.65
N ALA A 30 3.78 8.74 21.48
CA ALA A 30 4.64 9.57 20.62
C ALA A 30 3.91 10.83 20.09
N PHE A 31 2.58 10.79 19.98
CA PHE A 31 1.75 11.95 19.61
C PHE A 31 1.34 12.85 20.78
N GLU A 32 1.57 12.44 22.02
CA GLU A 32 1.18 13.22 23.21
C GLU A 32 1.72 14.67 23.23
N PRO A 33 2.92 14.99 22.73
CA PRO A 33 3.40 16.38 22.62
C PRO A 33 2.47 17.30 21.83
N VAL A 34 1.82 16.80 20.78
CA VAL A 34 0.91 17.58 19.92
C VAL A 34 -0.31 18.07 20.68
N VAL A 35 -0.82 17.28 21.63
CA VAL A 35 -1.91 17.69 22.52
C VAL A 35 -1.52 18.92 23.37
N ARG A 36 -0.22 19.13 23.59
CA ARG A 36 0.33 20.27 24.34
C ARG A 36 0.81 21.41 23.43
N GLY A 37 0.51 21.37 22.13
CA GLY A 37 0.96 22.37 21.17
C GLY A 37 2.45 22.26 20.83
N GLN A 38 3.05 21.08 20.98
CA GLN A 38 4.46 20.81 20.68
C GLN A 38 4.58 19.81 19.51
N GLN A 39 5.70 19.86 18.78
CA GLN A 39 6.00 18.87 17.75
C GLN A 39 6.09 17.46 18.36
N ALA A 40 5.45 16.48 17.71
CA ALA A 40 5.54 15.07 18.09
C ALA A 40 6.86 14.44 17.59
N ASP A 41 7.17 13.29 18.13
CA ASP A 41 8.26 12.47 17.61
C ASP A 41 7.91 11.88 16.23
N ASP A 42 8.91 11.71 15.37
CA ASP A 42 8.72 10.99 14.11
C ASP A 42 8.68 9.49 14.34
N ILE A 43 7.82 8.80 13.60
CA ILE A 43 7.55 7.37 13.79
C ILE A 43 7.78 6.64 12.47
N LEU A 44 8.49 5.51 12.53
CA LEU A 44 8.62 4.58 11.42
C LEU A 44 7.78 3.32 11.70
N ILE A 45 6.77 3.08 10.88
CA ILE A 45 5.93 1.89 10.93
C ILE A 45 6.35 0.97 9.79
N HIS A 46 6.76 -0.26 10.11
CA HIS A 46 7.16 -1.24 9.11
C HIS A 46 6.42 -2.56 9.26
N GLY A 47 6.56 -3.44 8.28
CA GLY A 47 6.01 -4.78 8.32
C GLY A 47 5.56 -5.28 6.95
N PRO A 48 5.24 -6.58 6.82
CA PRO A 48 4.86 -7.18 5.55
C PRO A 48 3.61 -6.57 4.91
N GLN A 49 3.41 -6.80 3.62
CA GLN A 49 2.17 -6.40 2.94
C GLN A 49 0.96 -7.15 3.49
N GLY A 50 -0.17 -6.46 3.59
CA GLY A 50 -1.44 -7.06 4.00
C GLY A 50 -1.65 -7.23 5.51
N VAL A 51 -0.74 -6.76 6.36
CA VAL A 51 -0.88 -6.79 7.85
C VAL A 51 -1.67 -5.61 8.43
N GLY A 52 -2.11 -4.66 7.59
CA GLY A 52 -2.99 -3.56 8.00
C GLY A 52 -2.28 -2.25 8.40
N LYS A 53 -1.03 -2.03 7.99
CA LYS A 53 -0.26 -0.79 8.29
C LYS A 53 -1.02 0.51 7.95
N THR A 54 -1.62 0.58 6.75
CA THR A 54 -2.43 1.73 6.33
C THR A 54 -3.64 1.97 7.22
N ILE A 55 -4.36 0.91 7.62
CA ILE A 55 -5.49 1.01 8.54
C ILE A 55 -4.98 1.45 9.93
N PHE A 56 -3.88 0.87 10.40
CA PHE A 56 -3.26 1.21 11.68
C PHE A 56 -2.88 2.70 11.75
N ALA A 57 -2.19 3.24 10.74
CA ALA A 57 -1.83 4.65 10.68
C ALA A 57 -3.06 5.57 10.66
N ARG A 58 -4.11 5.19 9.92
CA ARG A 58 -5.40 5.90 9.93
C ARG A 58 -6.07 5.88 11.31
N TYR A 59 -5.99 4.75 12.02
CA TYR A 59 -6.49 4.63 13.40
C TYR A 59 -5.74 5.55 14.36
N ALA A 60 -4.41 5.57 14.29
CA ALA A 60 -3.59 6.41 15.13
C ALA A 60 -3.92 7.90 14.94
N LEU A 61 -4.04 8.36 13.69
CA LEU A 61 -4.48 9.73 13.39
C LEU A 61 -5.90 10.02 13.90
N ASN A 62 -6.85 9.11 13.68
CA ASN A 62 -8.22 9.29 14.16
C ASN A 62 -8.30 9.35 15.69
N HIS A 63 -7.48 8.54 16.38
CA HIS A 63 -7.41 8.58 17.84
C HIS A 63 -6.89 9.92 18.35
N LEU A 64 -5.88 10.50 17.68
CA LEU A 64 -5.37 11.83 18.03
C LEU A 64 -6.39 12.94 17.76
N THR A 65 -7.05 12.94 16.60
CA THR A 65 -8.02 14.00 16.21
C THR A 65 -9.28 14.00 17.07
N GLN A 66 -9.61 12.88 17.72
CA GLN A 66 -10.67 12.81 18.73
C GLN A 66 -10.29 13.50 20.05
N ARG A 67 -9.00 13.65 20.35
CA ARG A 67 -8.48 14.26 21.59
C ARG A 67 -8.16 15.73 21.42
N THR A 68 -7.67 16.13 20.26
CA THR A 68 -7.31 17.53 19.94
C THR A 68 -7.53 17.82 18.46
N ALA A 69 -7.88 19.06 18.13
CA ALA A 69 -7.75 19.53 16.76
C ALA A 69 -6.25 19.57 16.41
N VAL A 70 -5.88 18.90 15.33
CA VAL A 70 -4.51 18.83 14.84
C VAL A 70 -4.55 18.82 13.32
N GLN A 71 -3.71 19.66 12.71
CA GLN A 71 -3.48 19.60 11.28
C GLN A 71 -2.77 18.29 10.94
N HIS A 72 -3.34 17.55 10.00
CA HIS A 72 -2.75 16.30 9.57
C HIS A 72 -2.99 16.08 8.10
N ALA A 73 -2.09 15.32 7.50
CA ALA A 73 -2.19 14.93 6.11
C ALA A 73 -1.82 13.44 5.97
N ARG A 74 -2.47 12.72 5.06
CA ARG A 74 -2.12 11.32 4.73
C ARG A 74 -1.90 11.14 3.23
N ILE A 75 -0.65 10.88 2.85
CA ILE A 75 -0.21 10.87 1.47
C ILE A 75 0.27 9.46 1.10
N GLY A 76 -0.31 8.88 0.05
CA GLY A 76 0.29 7.71 -0.61
C GLY A 76 1.51 8.16 -1.43
N CYS A 77 2.70 7.70 -1.08
CA CYS A 77 3.97 8.16 -1.63
C CYS A 77 4.38 7.45 -2.92
N LEU A 78 3.74 6.32 -3.23
CA LEU A 78 4.13 5.46 -4.35
C LEU A 78 4.24 6.24 -5.67
N GLY A 79 5.44 6.25 -6.25
CA GLY A 79 5.73 6.88 -7.53
C GLY A 79 5.62 8.41 -7.57
N LYS A 80 5.38 9.09 -6.44
CA LYS A 80 5.39 10.55 -6.38
C LYS A 80 6.82 11.08 -6.30
N SER A 81 7.06 12.20 -6.97
CA SER A 81 8.30 12.96 -6.83
C SER A 81 8.30 13.79 -5.54
N THR A 82 9.45 14.35 -5.15
CA THR A 82 9.52 15.30 -4.02
C THR A 82 8.50 16.42 -4.12
N ALA A 83 8.37 17.06 -5.30
CA ALA A 83 7.37 18.10 -5.51
C ALA A 83 5.93 17.55 -5.42
N GLY A 84 5.69 16.33 -5.92
CA GLY A 84 4.39 15.68 -5.84
C GLY A 84 3.97 15.30 -4.42
N ILE A 85 4.92 14.99 -3.54
CA ILE A 85 4.66 14.71 -2.12
C ILE A 85 4.35 16.01 -1.39
N VAL A 86 5.21 17.03 -1.48
CA VAL A 86 4.99 18.32 -0.82
C VAL A 86 3.67 18.95 -1.27
N ARG A 87 3.36 18.89 -2.57
CA ARG A 87 2.06 19.31 -3.12
C ARG A 87 0.90 18.56 -2.48
N ALA A 88 0.97 17.23 -2.43
CA ALA A 88 -0.10 16.42 -1.84
C ALA A 88 -0.28 16.70 -0.34
N VAL A 89 0.78 17.06 0.38
CA VAL A 89 0.66 17.55 1.75
C VAL A 89 -0.10 18.88 1.80
N LEU A 90 0.30 19.86 0.98
CA LEU A 90 -0.37 21.17 0.92
C LEU A 90 -1.86 21.08 0.53
N GLU A 91 -2.22 20.17 -0.37
CA GLU A 91 -3.61 19.93 -0.81
C GLU A 91 -4.49 19.29 0.29
N ASP A 92 -3.90 18.53 1.23
CA ASP A 92 -4.63 17.87 2.33
C ASP A 92 -4.69 18.78 3.58
N LEU A 93 -3.74 19.70 3.72
CA LEU A 93 -3.72 20.72 4.78
C LEU A 93 -4.69 21.87 4.48
N PRO A 94 -5.28 22.51 5.51
CA PRO A 94 -6.23 23.60 5.31
C PRO A 94 -5.58 24.80 4.60
N GLY A 95 -6.27 25.37 3.60
CA GLY A 95 -5.88 26.60 2.91
C GLY A 95 -5.96 26.46 1.38
N PRO A 96 -5.42 27.40 0.59
CA PRO A 96 -5.50 27.35 -0.87
C PRO A 96 -4.64 26.22 -1.45
N ASP A 97 -5.17 25.56 -2.48
CA ASP A 97 -4.42 24.55 -3.22
C ASP A 97 -3.30 25.19 -4.05
N PRO A 98 -2.09 24.60 -4.06
CA PRO A 98 -0.99 25.12 -4.84
C PRO A 98 -1.24 24.98 -6.34
N HIS A 99 -0.82 25.95 -7.14
CA HIS A 99 -0.94 25.90 -8.60
C HIS A 99 -0.19 24.70 -9.20
N SER A 100 -0.75 24.03 -10.20
CA SER A 100 -0.21 22.80 -10.79
C SER A 100 1.21 22.96 -11.37
N THR A 101 1.55 24.16 -11.84
CA THR A 101 2.87 24.51 -12.39
C THR A 101 3.84 25.10 -11.37
N MET A 102 3.46 25.16 -10.10
CA MET A 102 4.29 25.73 -9.04
C MET A 102 5.63 24.97 -8.92
N PRO A 103 6.78 25.67 -8.96
CA PRO A 103 8.09 25.09 -8.74
C PRO A 103 8.24 24.41 -7.37
N ARG A 104 9.16 23.43 -7.29
CA ARG A 104 9.44 22.68 -6.06
C ARG A 104 9.82 23.58 -4.88
N GLU A 105 10.69 24.56 -5.09
CA GLU A 105 11.17 25.41 -3.99
C GLU A 105 10.03 26.28 -3.44
N ASP A 106 9.18 26.81 -4.31
CA ASP A 106 8.01 27.60 -3.91
C ASP A 106 7.02 26.74 -3.11
N LEU A 107 6.79 25.48 -3.51
CA LEU A 107 6.00 24.52 -2.73
C LEU A 107 6.59 24.27 -1.33
N CYS A 108 7.92 24.19 -1.21
CA CYS A 108 8.56 23.96 0.08
C CYS A 108 8.44 25.19 0.99
N LEU A 109 8.59 26.39 0.43
CA LEU A 109 8.39 27.65 1.15
C LEU A 109 6.93 27.78 1.61
N GLU A 110 5.97 27.51 0.73
CA GLU A 110 4.55 27.54 1.09
C GLU A 110 4.23 26.53 2.19
N LEU A 111 4.82 25.33 2.16
CA LEU A 111 4.64 24.36 3.24
C LEU A 111 5.20 24.86 4.58
N GLN A 112 6.38 25.49 4.57
CA GLN A 112 6.97 26.10 5.76
C GLN A 112 6.10 27.22 6.33
N GLU A 113 5.48 28.04 5.47
CA GLU A 113 4.58 29.10 5.90
C GLU A 113 3.22 28.58 6.36
N ARG A 114 2.75 27.45 5.81
CA ARG A 114 1.45 26.85 6.13
C ARG A 114 1.44 26.17 7.49
N VAL A 115 2.56 25.56 7.87
CA VAL A 115 2.69 24.85 9.14
C VAL A 115 3.04 25.87 10.23
N ASP A 116 2.01 26.43 10.86
CA ASP A 116 2.12 27.38 11.98
C ASP A 116 1.80 26.74 13.35
N GLU A 117 1.27 25.52 13.34
CA GLU A 117 0.96 24.70 14.51
C GLU A 117 1.43 23.25 14.32
N PRO A 118 1.58 22.45 15.39
CA PRO A 118 2.04 21.07 15.28
C PRO A 118 1.21 20.27 14.30
N THR A 119 1.88 19.71 13.29
CA THR A 119 1.25 19.05 12.15
C THR A 119 1.80 17.64 11.98
N ILE A 120 0.93 16.66 11.74
CA ILE A 120 1.35 15.27 11.51
C ILE A 120 1.13 14.88 10.06
N VAL A 121 2.19 14.44 9.38
CA VAL A 121 2.12 13.93 8.01
C VAL A 121 2.37 12.42 8.00
N VAL A 122 1.36 11.65 7.63
CA VAL A 122 1.49 10.22 7.37
C VAL A 122 1.91 10.00 5.91
N LEU A 123 3.06 9.35 5.74
CA LEU A 123 3.67 9.00 4.46
C LEU A 123 3.47 7.50 4.24
N ASP A 124 2.40 7.15 3.54
CA ASP A 124 1.97 5.77 3.29
C ASP A 124 2.66 5.19 2.03
N GLU A 125 2.93 3.88 2.00
CA GLU A 125 3.72 3.23 0.93
C GLU A 125 5.06 3.94 0.64
N ALA A 126 5.79 4.30 1.70
CA ALA A 126 6.98 5.14 1.65
C ALA A 126 8.29 4.41 1.26
N ASP A 127 8.22 3.21 0.69
CA ASP A 127 9.41 2.40 0.34
C ASP A 127 10.37 3.15 -0.60
N ASP A 128 9.84 3.97 -1.51
CA ASP A 128 10.63 4.70 -2.50
C ASP A 128 11.15 6.05 -1.97
N LEU A 129 10.66 6.53 -0.82
CA LEU A 129 11.00 7.86 -0.30
C LEU A 129 12.48 8.11 -0.06
N PRO A 130 13.29 7.16 0.45
CA PRO A 130 14.72 7.36 0.66
C PRO A 130 15.49 7.71 -0.61
N PHE A 131 14.94 7.38 -1.79
CA PHE A 131 15.55 7.71 -3.08
C PHE A 131 15.12 9.08 -3.61
N THR A 132 14.42 9.87 -2.81
CA THR A 132 13.95 11.22 -3.11
C THR A 132 14.47 12.22 -2.08
N HIS A 133 14.31 13.52 -2.35
CA HIS A 133 14.60 14.56 -1.36
C HIS A 133 13.38 14.94 -0.50
N ALA A 134 12.30 14.16 -0.53
CA ALA A 134 11.06 14.54 0.16
C ALA A 134 11.21 14.55 1.68
N LEU A 135 11.90 13.55 2.24
CA LEU A 135 12.13 13.44 3.68
C LEU A 135 12.92 14.63 4.20
N ASP A 136 13.98 15.03 3.49
CA ASP A 136 14.79 16.21 3.87
C ASP A 136 13.92 17.47 3.90
N ARG A 137 13.09 17.68 2.86
CA ARG A 137 12.25 18.88 2.76
C ARG A 137 11.13 18.94 3.80
N LEU A 138 10.54 17.79 4.14
CA LEU A 138 9.54 17.72 5.21
C LEU A 138 10.21 17.88 6.58
N ALA A 139 11.42 17.33 6.74
CA ALA A 139 12.18 17.43 7.97
C ALA A 139 12.62 18.87 8.30
N ASP A 140 12.83 19.70 7.29
CA ASP A 140 13.17 21.13 7.41
C ASP A 140 11.98 22.02 7.82
N VAL A 141 10.78 21.47 8.02
CA VAL A 141 9.59 22.23 8.44
C VAL A 141 9.43 22.13 9.96
N ASP A 142 9.60 23.26 10.65
CA ASP A 142 9.39 23.34 12.10
C ASP A 142 7.94 23.00 12.47
N GLY A 143 7.73 22.20 13.51
CA GLY A 143 6.38 21.78 13.93
C GLY A 143 5.79 20.61 13.12
N LEU A 144 6.46 20.13 12.07
CA LEU A 144 6.02 18.99 11.27
C LEU A 144 6.64 17.68 11.80
N SER A 145 5.78 16.73 12.15
CA SER A 145 6.15 15.36 12.52
C SER A 145 5.72 14.37 11.45
N MET A 146 6.56 13.40 11.14
CA MET A 146 6.36 12.39 10.09
C MET A 146 6.02 11.04 10.69
N VAL A 147 5.04 10.37 10.07
CA VAL A 147 4.74 8.96 10.32
C VAL A 147 4.97 8.22 9.01
N VAL A 148 6.10 7.55 8.90
CA VAL A 148 6.50 6.83 7.69
C VAL A 148 5.98 5.40 7.76
N VAL A 149 5.32 4.92 6.70
CA VAL A 149 4.86 3.53 6.59
C VAL A 149 5.59 2.83 5.44
N CYS A 150 6.43 1.85 5.76
CA CYS A 150 7.20 1.08 4.77
C CYS A 150 7.05 -0.44 4.96
N HIS A 151 7.66 -1.23 4.07
CA HIS A 151 7.68 -2.69 4.20
C HIS A 151 8.76 -3.21 5.15
N ASP A 152 9.97 -2.67 5.02
CA ASP A 152 11.18 -3.14 5.68
C ASP A 152 11.94 -1.93 6.22
N ASP A 153 12.13 -1.87 7.53
CA ASP A 153 12.78 -0.76 8.21
C ASP A 153 14.29 -0.77 7.98
N ASP A 154 14.95 -1.92 8.08
CA ASP A 154 16.40 -2.04 7.88
C ASP A 154 16.81 -1.53 6.48
N GLY A 155 16.15 -2.05 5.45
CA GLY A 155 16.33 -1.62 4.06
C GLY A 155 16.01 -0.14 3.89
N TRP A 156 14.92 0.36 4.47
CA TRP A 156 14.54 1.77 4.35
C TRP A 156 15.55 2.71 5.04
N LEU A 157 15.92 2.41 6.29
CA LEU A 157 16.86 3.17 7.09
C LEU A 157 18.26 3.16 6.49
N SER A 158 18.68 2.07 5.83
CA SER A 158 19.97 1.98 5.16
C SER A 158 20.16 2.98 4.01
N HIS A 159 19.07 3.51 3.44
CA HIS A 159 19.10 4.44 2.31
C HIS A 159 18.87 5.91 2.70
N VAL A 160 18.48 6.20 3.94
CA VAL A 160 18.35 7.59 4.43
C VAL A 160 19.65 8.09 5.05
N ASN A 161 19.82 9.41 5.07
CA ASN A 161 20.96 10.05 5.74
C ASN A 161 20.87 9.95 7.28
N ASP A 162 21.98 10.19 7.96
CA ASP A 162 22.07 10.07 9.43
C ASP A 162 21.14 11.03 10.18
N SER A 163 20.87 12.21 9.62
CA SER A 163 19.96 13.20 10.22
C SER A 163 18.53 12.65 10.30
N ILE A 164 18.01 12.16 9.17
CA ILE A 164 16.69 11.54 9.08
C ILE A 164 16.65 10.26 9.91
N ARG A 165 17.69 9.41 9.83
CA ARG A 165 17.78 8.18 10.63
C ARG A 165 17.64 8.47 12.12
N HIS A 166 18.30 9.51 12.62
CA HIS A 166 18.29 9.85 14.05
C HIS A 166 16.90 10.26 14.56
N ARG A 167 16.03 10.79 13.69
CA ARG A 167 14.65 11.17 14.03
C ARG A 167 13.77 9.98 14.42
N PHE A 168 14.06 8.80 13.87
CA PHE A 168 13.30 7.57 14.13
C PHE A 168 13.91 6.67 15.22
N VAL A 169 15.06 7.04 15.81
CA VAL A 169 15.73 6.20 16.81
C VAL A 169 14.84 6.05 18.04
N GLY A 170 14.46 4.80 18.34
CA GLY A 170 13.55 4.48 19.45
C GLY A 170 12.08 4.61 19.12
N ASN A 171 11.72 5.09 17.92
CA ASN A 171 10.35 5.33 17.46
C ASN A 171 9.98 4.45 16.25
N ILE A 172 10.33 3.16 16.35
CA ILE A 172 10.06 2.17 15.31
C ILE A 172 8.96 1.23 15.80
N VAL A 173 7.94 1.02 14.97
CA VAL A 173 6.79 0.16 15.24
C VAL A 173 6.79 -0.98 14.22
N ASP A 174 7.01 -2.20 14.70
CA ASP A 174 6.92 -3.42 13.90
C ASP A 174 5.50 -3.95 13.89
N LEU A 175 4.88 -3.96 12.71
CA LEU A 175 3.60 -4.62 12.46
C LEU A 175 3.85 -5.98 11.80
N GLY A 176 4.17 -6.98 12.63
CA GLY A 176 4.38 -8.36 12.21
C GLY A 176 3.12 -9.04 11.64
N THR A 177 3.25 -10.26 11.14
CA THR A 177 2.09 -11.07 10.72
C THR A 177 1.21 -11.46 11.90
N TYR A 178 -0.09 -11.60 11.66
CA TYR A 178 -1.03 -12.08 12.69
C TYR A 178 -0.92 -13.59 12.89
N GLY A 179 -1.16 -14.04 14.12
CA GLY A 179 -1.42 -15.44 14.43
C GLY A 179 -2.77 -15.91 13.89
N VAL A 180 -2.98 -17.24 13.87
CA VAL A 180 -4.23 -17.85 13.37
C VAL A 180 -5.45 -17.37 14.17
N ASP A 181 -5.36 -17.38 15.51
CA ASP A 181 -6.46 -16.94 16.37
C ASP A 181 -6.76 -15.44 16.21
N GLU A 182 -5.71 -14.62 16.06
CA GLU A 182 -5.86 -13.17 15.84
C GLU A 182 -6.56 -12.86 14.52
N LEU A 183 -6.20 -13.58 13.46
CA LEU A 183 -6.90 -13.49 12.18
C LEU A 183 -8.33 -13.98 12.28
N ALA A 184 -8.59 -15.08 13.00
CA ALA A 184 -9.94 -15.60 13.18
C ALA A 184 -10.84 -14.56 13.87
N ASP A 185 -10.33 -13.84 14.87
CA ASP A 185 -11.04 -12.73 15.53
C ASP A 185 -11.33 -11.57 14.57
N ILE A 186 -10.37 -11.20 13.72
CA ILE A 186 -10.57 -10.16 12.68
C ILE A 186 -11.65 -10.60 11.68
N LEU A 187 -11.60 -11.85 11.23
CA LEU A 187 -12.57 -12.41 10.30
C LEU A 187 -13.96 -12.55 10.91
N GLU A 188 -14.05 -12.86 12.20
CA GLU A 188 -15.30 -12.94 12.94
C GLU A 188 -16.03 -11.60 12.95
N GLU A 189 -15.33 -10.48 13.14
CA GLU A 189 -15.94 -9.15 13.02
C GLU A 189 -16.48 -8.88 11.61
N ARG A 190 -15.75 -9.34 10.58
CA ARG A 190 -16.20 -9.21 9.18
C ARG A 190 -17.41 -10.10 8.90
N ARG A 191 -17.44 -11.32 9.43
CA ARG A 191 -18.56 -12.26 9.34
C ARG A 191 -19.82 -11.65 9.96
N GLN A 192 -19.72 -11.13 11.19
CA GLN A 192 -20.86 -10.57 11.92
C GLN A 192 -21.53 -9.39 11.19
N VAL A 193 -20.74 -8.55 10.52
CA VAL A 193 -21.26 -7.36 9.83
C VAL A 193 -21.64 -7.66 8.38
N GLY A 194 -20.88 -8.52 7.69
CA GLY A 194 -20.91 -8.69 6.25
C GLY A 194 -21.58 -9.96 5.72
N LEU A 195 -21.81 -10.98 6.56
CA LEU A 195 -22.43 -12.26 6.15
C LEU A 195 -23.76 -12.52 6.85
N GLN A 196 -24.57 -13.40 6.26
CA GLN A 196 -25.77 -13.92 6.93
C GLN A 196 -25.37 -14.84 8.10
N PRO A 197 -26.12 -14.83 9.22
CA PRO A 197 -25.85 -15.71 10.36
C PRO A 197 -25.85 -17.19 9.96
N GLY A 198 -24.88 -17.96 10.48
CA GLY A 198 -24.80 -19.40 10.28
C GLY A 198 -24.35 -19.85 8.89
N VAL A 199 -23.85 -18.94 8.04
CA VAL A 199 -23.25 -19.28 6.73
C VAL A 199 -21.87 -19.93 6.87
N ILE A 200 -21.10 -19.53 7.89
CA ILE A 200 -19.77 -20.05 8.22
C ILE A 200 -19.63 -20.11 9.74
N ASP A 201 -18.97 -21.15 10.23
CA ASP A 201 -18.68 -21.37 11.65
C ASP A 201 -17.25 -20.94 12.04
N GLU A 202 -16.96 -20.97 13.34
CA GLU A 202 -15.67 -20.51 13.89
C GLU A 202 -14.49 -21.40 13.48
N ASP A 203 -14.69 -22.71 13.34
CA ASP A 203 -13.63 -23.64 12.95
C ASP A 203 -13.25 -23.45 11.47
N GLN A 204 -14.24 -23.16 10.62
CA GLN A 204 -14.04 -22.75 9.24
C GLN A 204 -13.30 -21.41 9.14
N LEU A 205 -13.60 -20.43 10.02
CA LEU A 205 -12.84 -19.17 10.08
C LEU A 205 -11.37 -19.40 10.46
N ARG A 206 -11.10 -20.25 11.47
CA ARG A 206 -9.72 -20.61 11.84
C ARG A 206 -8.98 -21.32 10.71
N THR A 207 -9.66 -22.24 10.02
CA THR A 207 -9.09 -22.94 8.85
C THR A 207 -8.68 -21.93 7.77
N LEU A 208 -9.56 -20.98 7.47
CA LEU A 208 -9.29 -19.94 6.49
C LEU A 208 -8.14 -19.02 6.94
N ALA A 209 -8.07 -18.68 8.23
CA ALA A 209 -6.99 -17.89 8.80
C ALA A 209 -5.62 -18.59 8.65
N ASP A 210 -5.52 -19.87 9.00
CA ASP A 210 -4.30 -20.69 8.92
C ASP A 210 -3.71 -20.71 7.50
N MET A 211 -4.59 -20.77 6.51
CA MET A 211 -4.25 -20.81 5.08
C MET A 211 -3.65 -19.49 4.53
N THR A 212 -3.74 -18.39 5.26
CA THR A 212 -3.42 -17.04 4.72
C THR A 212 -2.06 -16.49 5.14
N ALA A 213 -1.26 -17.27 5.89
CA ALA A 213 0.08 -16.90 6.35
C ALA A 213 0.12 -15.56 7.13
N GLY A 214 -0.89 -15.31 7.96
CA GLY A 214 -0.92 -14.14 8.84
C GLY A 214 -1.20 -12.79 8.16
N LYS A 215 -1.58 -12.78 6.87
CA LYS A 215 -1.92 -11.58 6.10
C LYS A 215 -3.43 -11.28 6.18
N ALA A 216 -3.82 -10.30 7.00
CA ALA A 216 -5.22 -9.95 7.21
C ALA A 216 -5.98 -9.57 5.92
N ARG A 217 -5.38 -8.80 5.02
CA ARG A 217 -6.03 -8.43 3.73
C ARG A 217 -6.37 -9.68 2.90
N ARG A 218 -5.42 -10.61 2.79
CA ARG A 218 -5.61 -11.89 2.09
C ARG A 218 -6.70 -12.74 2.75
N ALA A 219 -6.71 -12.82 4.08
CA ALA A 219 -7.74 -13.53 4.83
C ALA A 219 -9.15 -12.95 4.60
N ILE A 220 -9.30 -11.62 4.63
CA ILE A 220 -10.59 -10.96 4.40
C ILE A 220 -11.10 -11.24 2.97
N PHE A 221 -10.21 -11.22 1.98
CA PHE A 221 -10.57 -11.57 0.60
C PHE A 221 -10.88 -13.04 0.41
N ALA A 222 -10.20 -13.94 1.10
CA ALA A 222 -10.52 -15.37 1.11
C ALA A 222 -11.90 -15.61 1.74
N LEU A 223 -12.24 -14.96 2.86
CA LEU A 223 -13.59 -15.06 3.44
C LEU A 223 -14.67 -14.59 2.47
N ARG A 224 -14.44 -13.46 1.79
CA ARG A 224 -15.34 -12.96 0.74
C ARG A 224 -15.45 -13.96 -0.41
N ALA A 225 -14.33 -14.47 -0.90
CA ALA A 225 -14.28 -15.42 -2.01
C ALA A 225 -15.01 -16.73 -1.67
N ALA A 226 -14.83 -17.28 -0.46
CA ALA A 226 -15.54 -18.46 0.02
C ALA A 226 -17.06 -18.23 -0.01
N ALA A 227 -17.53 -17.05 0.44
CA ALA A 227 -18.95 -16.70 0.40
C ALA A 227 -19.50 -16.51 -1.03
N GLU A 228 -18.69 -15.97 -1.95
CA GLU A 228 -19.03 -15.84 -3.37
C GLU A 228 -19.10 -17.23 -4.04
N LEU A 229 -18.11 -18.08 -3.85
CA LEU A 229 -18.04 -19.44 -4.41
C LEU A 229 -19.19 -20.31 -3.92
N ALA A 230 -19.48 -20.29 -2.62
CA ALA A 230 -20.60 -21.01 -2.04
C ALA A 230 -21.94 -20.53 -2.63
N HIS A 231 -22.07 -19.22 -2.90
CA HIS A 231 -23.25 -18.68 -3.57
C HIS A 231 -23.36 -19.13 -5.03
N ASP A 232 -22.26 -19.05 -5.79
CA ASP A 232 -22.17 -19.48 -7.19
C ASP A 232 -22.53 -20.98 -7.34
N ARG A 233 -22.11 -21.80 -6.38
CA ARG A 233 -22.40 -23.24 -6.28
C ARG A 233 -23.77 -23.57 -5.68
N ARG A 234 -24.55 -22.55 -5.31
CA ARG A 234 -25.88 -22.68 -4.67
C ARG A 234 -25.85 -23.46 -3.34
N HIS A 235 -24.74 -23.41 -2.61
CA HIS A 235 -24.69 -23.89 -1.24
C HIS A 235 -25.53 -22.99 -0.33
N ARG A 236 -26.02 -23.57 0.78
CA ARG A 236 -26.72 -22.80 1.83
C ARG A 236 -25.77 -22.30 2.91
N GLN A 237 -24.61 -22.95 3.05
CA GLN A 237 -23.52 -22.65 3.96
C GLN A 237 -22.20 -22.84 3.20
N ILE A 238 -21.15 -22.15 3.62
CA ILE A 238 -19.81 -22.33 3.09
C ILE A 238 -19.33 -23.74 3.45
N ARG A 239 -18.78 -24.46 2.46
CA ARG A 239 -18.22 -25.81 2.62
C ARG A 239 -16.70 -25.77 2.50
N SER A 240 -16.04 -26.88 2.87
CA SER A 240 -14.59 -27.02 2.74
C SER A 240 -14.10 -26.75 1.32
N GLU A 241 -14.79 -27.25 0.29
CA GLU A 241 -14.49 -26.99 -1.12
C GLU A 241 -14.56 -25.49 -1.50
N ASP A 242 -15.38 -24.70 -0.81
CA ASP A 242 -15.48 -23.26 -1.04
C ASP A 242 -14.33 -22.50 -0.37
N ILE A 243 -13.82 -23.02 0.75
CA ILE A 243 -12.66 -22.49 1.48
C ILE A 243 -11.37 -22.83 0.73
N ASP A 244 -11.22 -24.09 0.29
CA ASP A 244 -10.05 -24.55 -0.45
C ASP A 244 -9.83 -23.72 -1.72
N ASP A 245 -10.90 -23.47 -2.48
CA ASP A 245 -10.85 -22.69 -3.72
C ASP A 245 -10.87 -21.16 -3.48
N SER A 246 -11.06 -20.71 -2.24
CA SER A 246 -11.17 -19.28 -1.93
C SER A 246 -9.84 -18.53 -2.06
N LEU A 247 -8.72 -19.20 -1.79
CA LEU A 247 -7.40 -18.57 -1.82
C LEU A 247 -7.02 -18.09 -3.22
N ASP A 248 -7.23 -18.92 -4.24
CA ASP A 248 -6.88 -18.56 -5.62
C ASP A 248 -7.65 -17.32 -6.07
N ARG A 249 -8.95 -17.26 -5.75
CA ARG A 249 -9.80 -16.10 -6.05
C ARG A 249 -9.45 -14.88 -5.19
N ALA A 250 -8.98 -15.08 -3.96
CA ALA A 250 -8.48 -14.00 -3.12
C ALA A 250 -7.16 -13.43 -3.63
N ASP A 251 -6.23 -14.28 -4.05
CA ASP A 251 -4.91 -13.90 -4.57
C ASP A 251 -5.06 -13.21 -5.94
N GLN A 252 -5.97 -13.68 -6.79
CA GLN A 252 -6.32 -12.97 -8.02
C GLN A 252 -6.83 -11.56 -7.71
N ARG A 253 -7.79 -11.40 -6.79
CA ARG A 253 -8.32 -10.08 -6.38
C ARG A 253 -7.24 -9.18 -5.78
N LEU A 254 -6.35 -9.74 -4.96
CA LEU A 254 -5.23 -9.01 -4.37
C LEU A 254 -4.34 -8.44 -5.46
N ARG A 255 -4.00 -9.25 -6.48
CA ARG A 255 -3.22 -8.81 -7.65
C ARG A 255 -3.97 -7.75 -8.45
N GLU A 256 -5.27 -7.88 -8.67
CA GLU A 256 -6.08 -6.87 -9.36
C GLU A 256 -6.02 -5.52 -8.64
N GLU A 257 -6.22 -5.50 -7.31
CA GLU A 257 -6.15 -4.28 -6.52
C GLU A 257 -4.73 -3.70 -6.42
N HIS A 258 -3.72 -4.56 -6.28
CA HIS A 258 -2.31 -4.15 -6.32
C HIS A 258 -1.97 -3.51 -7.66
N LEU A 259 -2.38 -4.11 -8.78
CA LEU A 259 -2.11 -3.54 -10.09
C LEU A 259 -2.82 -2.19 -10.27
N ALA A 260 -4.10 -2.10 -9.86
CA ALA A 260 -4.90 -0.89 -9.96
C ALA A 260 -4.36 0.29 -9.12
N SER A 261 -3.61 0.03 -8.04
CA SER A 261 -3.00 1.08 -7.23
C SER A 261 -1.68 1.62 -7.82
N LEU A 262 -1.09 0.94 -8.80
CA LEU A 262 0.21 1.32 -9.32
C LEU A 262 0.13 2.49 -10.33
N PRO A 263 1.15 3.37 -10.38
CA PRO A 263 1.25 4.40 -11.41
C PRO A 263 1.41 3.85 -12.83
N PHE A 264 1.02 4.65 -13.82
CA PHE A 264 1.04 4.35 -15.27
C PHE A 264 2.24 3.53 -15.76
N HIS A 265 3.47 3.93 -15.42
CA HIS A 265 4.66 3.23 -15.93
C HIS A 265 4.79 1.78 -15.44
N HIS A 266 4.23 1.43 -14.28
CA HIS A 266 4.19 0.04 -13.83
C HIS A 266 3.22 -0.78 -14.67
N HIS A 267 2.05 -0.23 -14.98
CA HIS A 267 1.08 -0.87 -15.87
C HIS A 267 1.67 -1.14 -17.26
N VAL A 268 2.44 -0.19 -17.80
CA VAL A 268 3.16 -0.38 -19.08
C VAL A 268 4.11 -1.57 -18.98
N VAL A 269 5.00 -1.59 -17.98
CA VAL A 269 5.97 -2.66 -17.82
C VAL A 269 5.28 -4.01 -17.56
N TYR A 270 4.25 -4.03 -16.72
CA TYR A 270 3.46 -5.22 -16.41
C TYR A 270 2.81 -5.82 -17.66
N GLU A 271 2.13 -5.02 -18.49
CA GLU A 271 1.47 -5.53 -19.69
C GLU A 271 2.46 -6.04 -20.74
N LEU A 272 3.65 -5.45 -20.85
CA LEU A 272 4.70 -5.99 -21.72
C LEU A 272 5.13 -7.39 -21.26
N VAL A 273 5.36 -7.56 -19.95
CA VAL A 273 5.66 -8.88 -19.36
C VAL A 273 4.47 -9.84 -19.51
N ARG A 274 3.23 -9.38 -19.33
CA ARG A 274 2.03 -10.21 -19.46
C ARG A 274 1.85 -10.78 -20.87
N ARG A 275 2.07 -9.94 -21.88
CA ARG A 275 1.80 -10.28 -23.28
C ARG A 275 2.91 -11.06 -23.96
N HIS A 276 4.16 -10.75 -23.61
CA HIS A 276 5.34 -11.32 -24.27
C HIS A 276 6.15 -12.24 -23.36
N GLY A 277 5.77 -12.38 -22.08
CA GLY A 277 6.47 -13.19 -21.09
C GLY A 277 6.39 -14.70 -21.32
N PRO A 278 7.40 -15.47 -20.85
CA PRO A 278 8.56 -15.01 -20.08
C PRO A 278 9.57 -14.20 -20.91
N LEU A 279 10.15 -13.15 -20.32
CA LEU A 279 11.08 -12.23 -21.00
C LEU A 279 12.39 -12.06 -20.24
N ALA A 280 13.51 -12.13 -20.95
CA ALA A 280 14.79 -11.66 -20.42
C ALA A 280 14.84 -10.12 -20.33
N PRO A 281 15.67 -9.53 -19.46
CA PRO A 281 15.80 -8.07 -19.31
C PRO A 281 16.10 -7.32 -20.62
N SER A 282 16.96 -7.89 -21.47
CA SER A 282 17.29 -7.30 -22.78
C SER A 282 16.10 -7.33 -23.74
N GLU A 283 15.32 -8.42 -23.73
CA GLU A 283 14.13 -8.52 -24.58
C GLU A 283 13.05 -7.55 -24.12
N LEU A 284 12.84 -7.41 -22.81
CA LEU A 284 11.94 -6.41 -22.26
C LEU A 284 12.38 -4.99 -22.63
N HIS A 285 13.69 -4.71 -22.59
CA HIS A 285 14.24 -3.43 -23.03
C HIS A 285 13.92 -3.16 -24.50
N ASP A 286 14.23 -4.11 -25.39
CA ASP A 286 14.01 -3.98 -26.83
C ASP A 286 12.53 -3.81 -27.18
N ILE A 287 11.64 -4.59 -26.55
CA ILE A 287 10.19 -4.47 -26.75
C ILE A 287 9.69 -3.12 -26.26
N TYR A 288 10.16 -2.67 -25.10
CA TYR A 288 9.78 -1.38 -24.55
C TYR A 288 10.20 -0.23 -25.48
N GLU A 289 11.45 -0.18 -25.95
CA GLU A 289 11.91 0.88 -26.85
C GLU A 289 11.09 0.91 -28.16
N LYS A 290 10.76 -0.26 -28.71
CA LYS A 290 9.94 -0.38 -29.94
C LYS A 290 8.49 0.07 -29.75
N THR A 291 7.93 -0.10 -28.56
CA THR A 291 6.51 0.17 -28.27
C THR A 291 6.28 1.51 -27.57
N ALA A 292 7.32 2.09 -26.95
CA ALA A 292 7.23 3.33 -26.17
C ALA A 292 6.64 4.49 -26.98
N GLU A 293 7.07 4.71 -28.22
CA GLU A 293 6.54 5.83 -29.00
C GLU A 293 5.02 5.72 -29.19
N SER A 294 4.50 4.51 -29.46
CA SER A 294 3.06 4.30 -29.64
C SER A 294 2.29 4.36 -28.33
N LEU A 295 2.86 3.81 -27.24
CA LEU A 295 2.21 3.73 -25.93
C LEU A 295 2.04 5.10 -25.27
N TYR A 296 3.00 5.98 -25.47
CA TYR A 296 3.03 7.28 -24.82
C TYR A 296 2.39 8.40 -25.66
N ARG A 297 2.06 8.13 -26.94
CA ARG A 297 1.54 9.14 -27.90
C ARG A 297 0.27 9.86 -27.43
N SER A 298 -0.61 9.17 -26.70
CA SER A 298 -1.86 9.72 -26.16
C SER A 298 -1.76 10.09 -24.67
N THR A 299 -0.55 10.19 -24.13
CA THR A 299 -0.31 10.50 -22.71
C THR A 299 0.59 11.71 -22.56
N GLU A 300 0.47 12.43 -21.45
CA GLU A 300 1.39 13.53 -21.10
C GLU A 300 2.71 13.02 -20.50
N GLN A 301 2.86 11.70 -20.34
CA GLN A 301 4.01 11.06 -19.72
C GLN A 301 5.14 10.83 -20.73
N THR A 302 6.37 10.71 -20.24
CA THR A 302 7.54 10.43 -21.08
C THR A 302 8.08 9.01 -20.83
N PRO A 303 8.63 8.34 -21.86
CA PRO A 303 9.25 7.02 -21.68
C PRO A 303 10.36 7.04 -20.64
N ILE A 304 10.33 6.07 -19.73
CA ILE A 304 11.34 5.91 -18.68
C ILE A 304 12.56 5.11 -19.13
N GLY A 305 13.73 5.48 -18.58
CA GLY A 305 15.00 4.80 -18.84
C GLY A 305 15.10 3.40 -18.21
N GLU A 306 16.19 2.69 -18.50
CA GLU A 306 16.40 1.29 -18.05
C GLU A 306 16.42 1.13 -16.53
N ARG A 307 17.10 2.03 -15.80
CA ARG A 307 17.14 1.99 -14.33
C ARG A 307 15.74 2.14 -13.73
N ALA A 308 14.95 3.08 -14.24
CA ALA A 308 13.58 3.29 -13.79
C ALA A 308 12.71 2.06 -14.06
N ARG A 309 12.84 1.42 -15.24
CA ARG A 309 12.13 0.17 -15.56
C ARG A 309 12.47 -0.95 -14.57
N ARG A 310 13.74 -1.12 -14.19
CA ARG A 310 14.15 -2.09 -13.17
C ARG A 310 13.50 -1.83 -11.82
N ASN A 311 13.43 -0.58 -11.38
CA ASN A 311 12.72 -0.23 -10.15
C ASN A 311 11.23 -0.61 -10.21
N LYS A 312 10.58 -0.39 -11.37
CA LYS A 312 9.17 -0.80 -11.57
C LYS A 312 9.01 -2.32 -11.50
N LEU A 313 9.93 -3.09 -12.08
CA LEU A 313 9.92 -4.55 -11.98
C LEU A 313 10.06 -5.04 -10.54
N SER A 314 10.98 -4.45 -9.77
CA SER A 314 11.15 -4.82 -8.36
C SER A 314 9.88 -4.59 -7.54
N LYS A 315 9.14 -3.50 -7.81
CA LYS A 315 7.84 -3.26 -7.15
C LYS A 315 6.76 -4.24 -7.62
N LEU A 316 6.70 -4.55 -8.91
CA LEU A 316 5.78 -5.56 -9.46
C LEU A 316 6.02 -6.95 -8.85
N GLU A 317 7.29 -7.32 -8.65
CA GLU A 317 7.69 -8.55 -7.97
C GLU A 317 7.27 -8.51 -6.49
N ALA A 318 7.55 -7.41 -5.79
CA ALA A 318 7.14 -7.24 -4.39
C ALA A 318 5.62 -7.30 -4.18
N TYR A 319 4.81 -7.03 -5.20
CA TYR A 319 3.34 -7.08 -5.17
C TYR A 319 2.78 -8.43 -5.66
N ASP A 320 3.64 -9.45 -5.86
CA ASP A 320 3.29 -10.77 -6.39
C ASP A 320 2.58 -10.73 -7.76
N LEU A 321 2.84 -9.67 -8.56
CA LEU A 321 2.30 -9.50 -9.91
C LEU A 321 3.15 -10.21 -10.96
N ILE A 322 4.47 -10.24 -10.73
CA ILE A 322 5.44 -10.97 -11.55
C ILE A 322 6.33 -11.85 -10.68
N GLU A 323 6.85 -12.91 -11.26
CA GLU A 323 7.90 -13.76 -10.71
C GLU A 323 9.18 -13.61 -11.55
N VAL A 324 10.34 -13.68 -10.88
CA VAL A 324 11.65 -13.76 -11.52
C VAL A 324 12.11 -15.22 -11.53
N LEU A 325 12.28 -15.77 -12.72
CA LEU A 325 12.74 -17.13 -12.93
C LEU A 325 14.24 -17.13 -13.24
N GLY A 326 14.97 -18.09 -12.69
CA GLY A 326 16.41 -18.22 -12.90
C GLY A 326 17.23 -17.18 -12.13
N ALA A 327 18.54 -17.16 -12.36
CA ALA A 327 19.48 -16.26 -11.67
C ALA A 327 20.45 -15.59 -12.65
N ASN A 328 20.94 -14.41 -12.26
CA ASN A 328 21.97 -13.64 -12.98
C ASN A 328 21.56 -13.35 -14.44
N ARG A 329 22.33 -13.88 -15.40
CA ARG A 329 22.15 -13.67 -16.85
C ARG A 329 20.97 -14.45 -17.45
N HIS A 330 20.42 -15.40 -16.70
CA HIS A 330 19.28 -16.23 -17.11
C HIS A 330 18.00 -15.80 -16.40
N ARG A 331 17.96 -14.58 -15.86
CA ARG A 331 16.75 -14.06 -15.22
C ARG A 331 15.69 -13.79 -16.28
N GLU A 332 14.49 -14.29 -16.05
CA GLU A 332 13.32 -14.06 -16.91
C GLU A 332 12.14 -13.59 -16.05
N TYR A 333 11.38 -12.63 -16.56
CA TYR A 333 10.19 -12.11 -15.89
C TYR A 333 8.94 -12.78 -16.47
N ARG A 334 8.07 -13.29 -15.59
CA ARG A 334 6.76 -13.83 -15.97
C ARG A 334 5.69 -13.26 -15.04
N VAL A 335 4.48 -13.03 -15.54
CA VAL A 335 3.34 -12.73 -14.67
C VAL A 335 2.93 -13.94 -13.84
N CYS A 336 2.58 -13.71 -12.58
CA CYS A 336 2.06 -14.76 -11.69
C CYS A 336 0.67 -15.23 -12.13
N ASP A 337 -0.11 -14.32 -12.73
CA ASP A 337 -1.48 -14.58 -13.18
C ASP A 337 -1.75 -13.84 -14.49
N ARG A 338 -2.17 -14.57 -15.52
CA ARG A 338 -2.47 -14.01 -16.84
C ARG A 338 -3.90 -13.44 -16.93
N ALA A 339 -4.79 -13.85 -16.02
CA ALA A 339 -6.17 -13.36 -15.98
C ALA A 339 -6.23 -11.90 -15.51
N VAL A 340 -5.32 -11.51 -14.61
CA VAL A 340 -5.14 -10.12 -14.19
C VAL A 340 -4.63 -9.29 -15.36
N ALA A 341 -5.31 -8.20 -15.67
CA ALA A 341 -4.98 -7.32 -16.78
C ALA A 341 -4.97 -5.88 -16.30
N SER A 342 -4.09 -5.07 -16.90
CA SER A 342 -4.14 -3.63 -16.74
C SER A 342 -5.29 -3.05 -17.58
N ASP A 343 -5.93 -2.00 -17.07
CA ASP A 343 -6.89 -1.20 -17.84
C ASP A 343 -6.23 -0.39 -18.97
N LEU A 344 -4.89 -0.37 -19.04
CA LEU A 344 -4.18 0.20 -20.18
C LEU A 344 -4.40 -0.64 -21.44
N GLU A 345 -5.13 -0.07 -22.40
CA GLU A 345 -5.19 -0.59 -23.76
C GLU A 345 -3.83 -0.40 -24.46
N ILE A 346 -2.91 -1.34 -24.25
CA ILE A 346 -1.76 -1.46 -25.13
C ILE A 346 -2.29 -1.99 -26.48
N ALA A 347 -2.23 -1.20 -27.54
CA ALA A 347 -2.58 -1.69 -28.87
C ALA A 347 -1.70 -2.91 -29.21
N PRO A 348 -2.24 -3.97 -29.84
CA PRO A 348 -1.41 -5.10 -30.26
C PRO A 348 -0.34 -4.58 -31.22
N SER A 349 0.94 -4.83 -30.89
CA SER A 349 2.03 -4.58 -31.83
C SER A 349 1.72 -5.36 -33.11
N ALA A 350 1.66 -4.66 -34.25
CA ALA A 350 1.59 -5.32 -35.55
C ALA A 350 2.75 -6.33 -35.63
N ARG A 351 2.39 -7.61 -35.79
CA ARG A 351 3.35 -8.73 -35.88
C ARG A 351 4.25 -8.59 -37.10
#